data_AF-A0A4Q5AQ42-F1
#
_entry.id   AF-A0A4Q5AQ42-F1
#
_cell.length_a   1.000
_cell.length_b   1.000
_cell.length_c   1.000
_cell.angle_alpha   90.00
_cell.angle_beta   90.00
_cell.angle_gamma   90.00
#
_symmetry.space_group_name_H-M   'P 1'
#
loop_
_entity.id
_entity.type
_entity.pdbx_description
1 polymer ?
#
loop_
_entity_poly.entity_id
_entity_poly.type
_entity_poly.pdbx_seq_one_letter_code
_entity_poly.pdbx_strand_id
1 'polypeptide(L)'
;MGYKTIRQTVAMGSATIPPKQAAQQEYDTRINGWSTYRSGLVLDGYEMFAILSAQLGRDMDKVRDLENQVEALWRSLPPIACHAYLMDLIGTEVQSTNTIEGVHTTRKEISEALQAASTNGGHTRWSEFAKLFLGLSDPGPERLELPSTLEGIRRIYDQVMDGELEDKDTPDGQLFRKDTIAVWDESTGRKLHDGAWPESTIQVQLTQWLALMRDRDIPPLLRAAMCHYAFEHIHPFYDGNGRTGRFLFALQLSKHLSAPTALSVSTIIADHKTQYYKAFDDSQHPLNCSDVTMFCQRMVRFVSEAQEAIIAQLTEKQALLSAAETALTSYRQQEGMPGLQAGILFFLIQEELFDGMRVPVTRRLLREALDIGERKTVNALDALTDAGLLQTHGSKPIRYSLSDMGRALFLNT
;
A
#
# COMPACT_ATOMS: atom_id res chain seq x y z
N MET A 1 8.52 -19.90 -23.38
CA MET A 1 9.48 -18.77 -23.44
C MET A 1 8.83 -17.57 -22.78
N GLY A 2 9.59 -16.77 -22.01
CA GLY A 2 9.07 -15.54 -21.38
C GLY A 2 8.84 -14.41 -22.40
N TYR A 3 8.08 -13.40 -21.99
CA TYR A 3 7.88 -12.19 -22.79
C TYR A 3 9.21 -11.48 -23.05
N LYS A 4 9.37 -10.91 -24.25
CA LYS A 4 10.55 -10.15 -24.65
C LYS A 4 10.10 -8.76 -25.05
N THR A 5 10.76 -7.74 -24.55
CA THR A 5 10.47 -6.35 -24.93
C THR A 5 10.75 -6.13 -26.42
N ILE A 6 10.19 -5.05 -26.99
CA ILE A 6 10.47 -4.70 -28.39
C ILE A 6 11.98 -4.50 -28.58
N ARG A 7 12.64 -3.77 -27.69
CA ARG A 7 14.09 -3.58 -27.68
C ARG A 7 14.86 -4.91 -27.72
N GLN A 8 14.48 -5.86 -26.87
CA GLN A 8 15.12 -7.18 -26.84
C GLN A 8 14.91 -7.91 -28.17
N THR A 9 13.69 -7.85 -28.71
CA THR A 9 13.30 -8.47 -29.98
C THR A 9 14.11 -7.90 -31.14
N VAL A 10 14.24 -6.58 -31.22
CA VAL A 10 15.08 -5.88 -32.20
C VAL A 10 16.55 -6.27 -32.06
N ALA A 11 17.08 -6.35 -30.83
CA ALA A 11 18.48 -6.72 -30.59
C ALA A 11 18.83 -8.16 -30.97
N MET A 12 17.85 -9.08 -30.94
CA MET A 12 18.03 -10.48 -31.36
C MET A 12 17.78 -10.69 -32.86
N GLY A 13 17.11 -9.75 -33.53
CA GLY A 13 16.83 -9.83 -34.96
C GLY A 13 18.09 -9.61 -35.78
N SER A 14 18.32 -10.43 -36.81
CA SER A 14 19.39 -10.22 -37.81
C SER A 14 19.03 -9.14 -38.85
N ALA A 15 18.15 -8.21 -38.50
CA ALA A 15 17.50 -7.31 -39.44
C ALA A 15 18.50 -6.27 -40.00
N THR A 16 18.49 -6.10 -41.32
CA THR A 16 19.31 -5.11 -42.06
C THR A 16 18.78 -3.68 -41.97
N ILE A 17 17.67 -3.46 -41.24
CA ILE A 17 17.01 -2.15 -41.09
C ILE A 17 17.42 -1.46 -39.77
N PRO A 18 17.40 -0.11 -39.71
CA PRO A 18 17.76 0.63 -38.51
C PRO A 18 16.91 0.23 -37.28
N PRO A 19 17.49 0.18 -36.06
CA PRO A 19 16.79 -0.28 -34.85
C PRO A 19 15.46 0.43 -34.56
N LYS A 20 15.39 1.74 -34.81
CA LYS A 20 14.14 2.53 -34.62
C LYS A 20 13.04 2.09 -35.59
N GLN A 21 13.39 1.77 -36.83
CA GLN A 21 12.42 1.29 -37.83
C GLN A 21 11.94 -0.13 -37.48
N ALA A 22 12.85 -1.00 -37.03
CA ALA A 22 12.49 -2.33 -36.55
C ALA A 22 11.56 -2.25 -35.31
N ALA A 23 11.85 -1.36 -34.37
CA ALA A 23 11.00 -1.12 -33.20
C ALA A 23 9.61 -0.60 -33.57
N GLN A 24 9.51 0.28 -34.57
CA GLN A 24 8.23 0.76 -35.09
C GLN A 24 7.40 -0.38 -35.69
N GLN A 25 8.00 -1.22 -36.53
CA GLN A 25 7.31 -2.37 -37.13
C GLN A 25 6.78 -3.36 -36.09
N GLU A 26 7.60 -3.61 -35.06
CA GLU A 26 7.20 -4.48 -33.95
C GLU A 26 6.08 -3.84 -33.11
N TYR A 27 6.15 -2.52 -32.87
CA TYR A 27 5.08 -1.77 -32.20
C TYR A 27 3.76 -1.87 -32.98
N ASP A 28 3.77 -1.59 -34.28
CA ASP A 28 2.57 -1.63 -35.13
C ASP A 28 1.94 -3.02 -35.14
N THR A 29 2.76 -4.06 -35.10
CA THR A 29 2.31 -5.46 -34.99
C THR A 29 1.69 -5.74 -33.63
N ARG A 30 2.37 -5.33 -32.55
CA ARG A 30 1.96 -5.62 -31.17
C ARG A 30 0.72 -4.84 -30.73
N ILE A 31 0.64 -3.56 -31.04
CA ILE A 31 -0.47 -2.72 -30.58
C ILE A 31 -1.82 -3.14 -31.19
N ASN A 32 -1.79 -3.76 -32.38
CA ASN A 32 -2.96 -4.30 -33.06
C ASN A 32 -3.18 -5.80 -32.79
N GLY A 33 -2.42 -6.39 -31.86
CA GLY A 33 -2.56 -7.80 -31.49
C GLY A 33 -3.83 -8.09 -30.70
N TRP A 34 -4.40 -9.30 -30.87
CA TRP A 34 -5.64 -9.73 -30.21
C TRP A 34 -5.58 -9.77 -28.69
N SER A 35 -4.40 -9.99 -28.11
CA SER A 35 -4.19 -10.03 -26.67
C SER A 35 -3.67 -8.70 -26.12
N THR A 36 -3.76 -7.61 -26.89
CA THR A 36 -3.24 -6.31 -26.51
C THR A 36 -4.32 -5.42 -25.92
N TYR A 37 -4.04 -4.89 -24.74
CA TYR A 37 -4.83 -3.86 -24.09
C TYR A 37 -4.19 -2.50 -24.38
N ARG A 38 -4.94 -1.66 -25.10
CA ARG A 38 -4.57 -0.31 -25.47
C ARG A 38 -5.05 0.66 -24.39
N SER A 39 -4.21 1.62 -24.03
CA SER A 39 -4.54 2.57 -22.97
C SER A 39 -5.33 3.80 -23.45
N GLY A 40 -5.30 4.11 -24.75
CA GLY A 40 -5.74 5.40 -25.27
C GLY A 40 -4.86 6.60 -24.86
N LEU A 41 -3.78 6.36 -24.11
CA LEU A 41 -2.87 7.36 -23.57
C LEU A 41 -1.57 7.37 -24.36
N VAL A 42 -1.17 8.55 -24.85
CA VAL A 42 0.03 8.70 -25.70
C VAL A 42 1.18 9.28 -24.89
N LEU A 43 2.28 8.52 -24.84
CA LEU A 43 3.55 8.86 -24.20
C LEU A 43 4.66 8.82 -25.25
N ASP A 44 5.47 9.86 -25.34
CA ASP A 44 6.61 9.97 -26.27
C ASP A 44 6.26 9.63 -27.75
N GLY A 45 5.04 9.94 -28.18
CA GLY A 45 4.54 9.70 -29.54
C GLY A 45 3.98 8.30 -29.79
N TYR A 46 3.95 7.43 -28.78
CA TYR A 46 3.39 6.08 -28.85
C TYR A 46 2.21 5.93 -27.89
N GLU A 47 1.15 5.27 -28.34
CA GLU A 47 0.07 4.88 -27.44
C GLU A 47 0.56 3.75 -26.54
N MET A 48 0.45 3.95 -25.23
CA MET A 48 0.87 2.96 -24.24
C MET A 48 -0.04 1.73 -24.32
N PHE A 49 0.55 0.54 -24.26
CA PHE A 49 -0.19 -0.72 -24.31
C PHE A 49 0.48 -1.81 -23.47
N ALA A 50 -0.30 -2.84 -23.14
CA ALA A 50 0.20 -4.05 -22.50
C ALA A 50 -0.36 -5.30 -23.17
N ILE A 51 0.46 -6.33 -23.34
CA ILE A 51 0.07 -7.61 -23.91
C ILE A 51 -0.23 -8.60 -22.78
N LEU A 52 -1.42 -9.18 -22.80
CA LEU A 52 -1.78 -10.30 -21.94
C LEU A 52 -1.11 -11.58 -22.44
N SER A 53 0.17 -11.74 -22.10
CA SER A 53 0.89 -12.99 -22.33
C SER A 53 0.35 -14.11 -21.44
N ALA A 54 0.56 -15.37 -21.83
CA ALA A 54 0.19 -16.52 -21.01
C ALA A 54 0.82 -16.50 -19.60
N GLN A 55 2.01 -15.90 -19.45
CA GLN A 55 2.62 -15.74 -18.13
C GLN A 55 1.87 -14.71 -17.29
N LEU A 56 1.57 -13.55 -17.87
CA LEU A 56 0.83 -12.50 -17.18
C LEU A 56 -0.58 -12.98 -16.79
N GLY A 57 -1.25 -13.73 -17.66
CA GLY A 57 -2.53 -14.36 -17.35
C GLY A 57 -2.45 -15.31 -16.16
N ARG A 58 -1.43 -16.17 -16.08
CA ARG A 58 -1.19 -17.04 -14.92
C ARG A 58 -0.86 -16.26 -13.65
N ASP A 59 -0.06 -15.21 -13.75
CA ASP A 59 0.32 -14.38 -12.60
C ASP A 59 -0.94 -13.67 -12.03
N MET A 60 -1.84 -13.21 -12.90
CA MET A 60 -3.12 -12.60 -12.49
C MET A 60 -4.10 -13.61 -11.88
N ASP A 61 -4.17 -14.83 -12.43
CA ASP A 61 -5.01 -15.91 -11.89
C ASP A 61 -4.51 -16.35 -10.49
N LYS A 62 -3.18 -16.46 -10.34
CA LYS A 62 -2.54 -16.70 -9.03
C LYS A 62 -2.91 -15.63 -8.00
N VAL A 63 -2.90 -14.34 -8.39
CA VAL A 63 -3.34 -13.26 -7.49
C VAL A 63 -4.79 -13.47 -7.03
N ARG A 64 -5.66 -13.95 -7.92
CA ARG A 64 -7.07 -14.21 -7.56
C ARG A 64 -7.22 -15.37 -6.58
N ASP A 65 -6.46 -16.44 -6.77
CA ASP A 65 -6.47 -17.60 -5.87
C ASP A 65 -5.93 -17.26 -4.48
N LEU A 66 -4.83 -16.51 -4.43
CA LEU A 66 -4.26 -16.03 -3.18
C LEU A 66 -5.20 -15.05 -2.48
N GLU A 67 -5.90 -14.19 -3.23
CA GLU A 67 -6.86 -13.25 -2.64
C GLU A 67 -7.98 -13.98 -1.88
N ASN A 68 -8.48 -15.10 -2.42
CA ASN A 68 -9.49 -15.90 -1.72
C ASN A 68 -8.97 -16.43 -0.37
N GLN A 69 -7.68 -16.78 -0.30
CA GLN A 69 -7.05 -17.24 0.95
C GLN A 69 -6.85 -16.08 1.94
N VAL A 70 -6.39 -14.92 1.46
CA VAL A 70 -6.26 -13.70 2.27
C VAL A 70 -7.62 -13.33 2.85
N GLU A 71 -8.68 -13.27 2.04
CA GLU A 71 -10.03 -12.95 2.52
C GLU A 71 -10.55 -13.96 3.54
N ALA A 72 -10.30 -15.26 3.33
CA ALA A 72 -10.73 -16.31 4.26
C ALA A 72 -10.05 -16.16 5.63
N LEU A 73 -8.72 -15.96 5.63
CA LEU A 73 -7.96 -15.70 6.85
C LEU A 73 -8.43 -14.41 7.52
N TRP A 74 -8.55 -13.33 6.76
CA TRP A 74 -8.99 -12.02 7.25
C TRP A 74 -10.36 -12.05 7.92
N ARG A 75 -11.35 -12.70 7.28
CA ARG A 75 -12.72 -12.82 7.84
C ARG A 75 -12.79 -13.72 9.08
N SER A 76 -11.80 -14.57 9.29
CA SER A 76 -11.76 -15.48 10.45
C SER A 76 -11.16 -14.83 11.71
N LEU A 77 -10.53 -13.66 11.57
CA LEU A 77 -9.94 -12.94 12.70
C LEU A 77 -11.01 -12.18 13.50
N PRO A 78 -10.85 -12.05 14.83
CA PRO A 78 -11.74 -11.21 15.60
C PRO A 78 -11.55 -9.72 15.24
N PRO A 79 -12.57 -8.86 15.45
CA PRO A 79 -12.53 -7.46 15.04
C PRO A 79 -11.36 -6.64 15.61
N ILE A 80 -10.94 -6.92 16.85
CA ILE A 80 -9.81 -6.23 17.50
C ILE A 80 -8.50 -6.60 16.79
N ALA A 81 -8.26 -7.89 16.54
CA ALA A 81 -7.10 -8.35 15.77
C ALA A 81 -7.06 -7.77 14.34
N CYS A 82 -8.21 -7.71 13.66
CA CYS A 82 -8.32 -7.06 12.35
C CYS A 82 -7.93 -5.59 12.42
N HIS A 83 -8.44 -4.85 13.41
CA HIS A 83 -8.11 -3.44 13.57
C HIS A 83 -6.61 -3.23 13.85
N ALA A 84 -6.04 -3.98 14.79
CA ALA A 84 -4.62 -3.92 15.13
C ALA A 84 -3.72 -4.21 13.91
N TYR A 85 -4.01 -5.28 13.16
CA TYR A 85 -3.26 -5.62 11.96
C TYR A 85 -3.40 -4.56 10.87
N LEU A 86 -4.59 -3.99 10.72
CA LEU A 86 -4.80 -2.91 9.76
C LEU A 86 -3.94 -1.67 10.11
N MET A 87 -3.88 -1.28 11.38
CA MET A 87 -3.03 -0.17 11.81
C MET A 87 -1.55 -0.47 11.55
N ASP A 88 -1.11 -1.70 11.81
CA ASP A 88 0.26 -2.15 11.54
C ASP A 88 0.61 -2.07 10.04
N LEU A 89 -0.30 -2.52 9.18
CA LEU A 89 -0.13 -2.42 7.72
C LEU A 89 -0.06 -0.97 7.26
N ILE A 90 -0.94 -0.09 7.75
CA ILE A 90 -0.91 1.34 7.38
C ILE A 90 0.38 1.99 7.85
N GLY A 91 0.83 1.68 9.07
CA GLY A 91 2.10 2.19 9.58
C GLY A 91 3.29 1.74 8.73
N THR A 92 3.29 0.47 8.33
CA THR A 92 4.31 -0.11 7.45
C THR A 92 4.27 0.48 6.05
N GLU A 93 3.08 0.74 5.50
CA GLU A 93 2.88 1.35 4.20
C GLU A 93 3.43 2.79 4.16
N VAL A 94 3.10 3.61 5.17
CA VAL A 94 3.64 4.97 5.35
C VAL A 94 5.16 4.93 5.50
N GLN A 95 5.70 3.97 6.24
CA GLN A 95 7.15 3.82 6.38
C GLN A 95 7.83 3.41 5.06
N SER A 96 7.28 2.42 4.36
CA SER A 96 7.86 1.83 3.17
C SER A 96 7.86 2.82 2.01
N THR A 97 6.75 3.51 1.80
CA THR A 97 6.64 4.54 0.75
C THR A 97 7.59 5.70 1.00
N ASN A 98 7.80 6.13 2.25
CA ASN A 98 8.78 7.17 2.58
C ASN A 98 10.22 6.67 2.39
N THR A 99 10.50 5.43 2.78
CA THR A 99 11.82 4.80 2.59
C THR A 99 12.20 4.71 1.10
N ILE A 100 11.23 4.43 0.22
CA ILE A 100 11.45 4.42 -1.23
C ILE A 100 11.91 5.80 -1.72
N GLU A 101 11.36 6.90 -1.21
CA GLU A 101 11.78 8.28 -1.55
C GLU A 101 12.99 8.77 -0.73
N GLY A 102 13.66 7.88 0.03
CA GLY A 102 14.81 8.26 0.87
C GLY A 102 14.46 9.09 2.10
N VAL A 103 13.17 9.19 2.46
CA VAL A 103 12.69 9.92 3.63
C VAL A 103 12.71 9.00 4.86
N HIS A 104 13.50 9.37 5.87
CA HIS A 104 13.51 8.63 7.13
C HIS A 104 12.26 8.95 7.97
N THR A 105 11.53 7.92 8.37
CA THR A 105 10.37 8.03 9.28
C THR A 105 10.57 7.10 10.46
N THR A 106 10.43 7.66 11.67
CA THR A 106 10.60 6.92 12.92
C THR A 106 9.33 6.21 13.34
N ARG A 107 9.47 5.15 14.14
CA ARG A 107 8.32 4.43 14.71
C ARG A 107 7.39 5.33 15.54
N LYS A 108 7.98 6.32 16.23
CA LYS A 108 7.23 7.27 17.04
C LYS A 108 6.35 8.17 16.18
N GLU A 109 6.90 8.72 15.08
CA GLU A 109 6.13 9.54 14.14
C GLU A 109 4.96 8.75 13.53
N ILE A 110 5.17 7.49 13.14
CA ILE A 110 4.11 6.62 12.61
C ILE A 110 3.00 6.42 13.65
N SER A 111 3.36 6.10 14.90
CA SER A 111 2.39 5.91 15.97
C SER A 111 1.58 7.18 16.26
N GLU A 112 2.24 8.34 16.27
CA GLU A 112 1.58 9.64 16.45
C GLU A 112 0.65 9.98 15.28
N ALA A 113 1.09 9.71 14.04
CA ALA A 113 0.31 9.91 12.82
C ALA A 113 -0.95 9.04 12.77
N LEU A 114 -0.82 7.74 13.07
CA LEU A 114 -1.95 6.81 13.16
C LEU A 114 -2.94 7.25 14.24
N GLN A 115 -2.45 7.65 15.41
CA GLN A 115 -3.31 8.11 16.51
C GLN A 115 -4.08 9.40 16.13
N ALA A 116 -3.41 10.36 15.50
CA ALA A 116 -4.04 11.59 15.01
C ALA A 116 -5.08 11.29 13.92
N ALA A 117 -4.76 10.36 13.03
CA ALA A 117 -5.64 9.92 11.94
C ALA A 117 -6.92 9.24 12.46
N SER A 118 -6.82 8.33 13.43
CA SER A 118 -7.99 7.60 13.97
C SER A 118 -8.90 8.46 14.85
N THR A 119 -8.36 9.50 15.51
CA THR A 119 -9.13 10.29 16.49
C THR A 119 -9.67 11.60 15.95
N ASN A 120 -9.38 11.92 14.67
CA ASN A 120 -9.62 13.24 14.07
C ASN A 120 -9.15 14.40 14.97
N GLY A 121 -8.15 14.15 15.82
CA GLY A 121 -7.72 15.04 16.88
C GLY A 121 -6.23 15.34 16.74
N GLY A 122 -5.90 16.62 16.50
CA GLY A 122 -4.54 17.06 16.27
C GLY A 122 -4.08 16.88 14.82
N HIS A 123 -3.00 17.58 14.47
CA HIS A 123 -2.33 17.50 13.18
C HIS A 123 -0.88 17.13 13.46
N THR A 124 -0.40 16.07 12.84
CA THR A 124 1.01 15.64 12.94
C THR A 124 1.54 15.37 11.54
N ARG A 125 2.87 15.35 11.43
CA ARG A 125 3.54 14.85 10.23
C ARG A 125 2.95 13.49 9.87
N TRP A 126 2.61 13.28 8.60
CA TRP A 126 2.00 12.05 8.05
C TRP A 126 0.55 11.74 8.47
N SER A 127 -0.12 12.57 9.28
CA SER A 127 -1.49 12.22 9.72
C SER A 127 -2.49 12.21 8.56
N GLU A 128 -2.41 13.15 7.62
CA GLU A 128 -3.30 13.16 6.44
C GLU A 128 -3.00 11.99 5.50
N PHE A 129 -1.73 11.62 5.37
CA PHE A 129 -1.35 10.46 4.58
C PHE A 129 -1.81 9.13 5.21
N ALA A 130 -1.72 8.99 6.53
CA ALA A 130 -2.29 7.85 7.24
C ALA A 130 -3.83 7.80 7.13
N LYS A 131 -4.52 8.95 7.18
CA LYS A 131 -5.98 9.04 6.97
C LYS A 131 -6.39 8.54 5.59
N LEU A 132 -5.61 8.84 4.56
CA LEU A 132 -5.86 8.35 3.20
C LEU A 132 -5.88 6.81 3.15
N PHE A 133 -4.92 6.14 3.80
CA PHE A 133 -4.88 4.67 3.86
C PHE A 133 -5.98 4.07 4.75
N LEU A 134 -6.36 4.75 5.83
CA LEU A 134 -7.54 4.37 6.63
C LEU A 134 -8.80 4.38 5.75
N GLY A 135 -8.97 5.42 4.93
CA GLY A 135 -10.09 5.55 4.00
C GLY A 135 -10.15 4.47 2.91
N LEU A 136 -9.07 3.75 2.64
CA LEU A 136 -9.08 2.58 1.74
C LEU A 136 -9.80 1.37 2.35
N SER A 137 -9.84 1.31 3.67
CA SER A 137 -10.30 0.16 4.45
C SER A 137 -11.71 0.34 5.01
N ASP A 138 -12.29 1.54 4.83
CA ASP A 138 -13.64 1.86 5.28
C ASP A 138 -14.69 1.09 4.44
N PRO A 139 -15.55 0.26 5.07
CA PRO A 139 -16.63 -0.45 4.39
C PRO A 139 -17.89 0.43 4.15
N GLY A 140 -17.92 1.64 4.69
CA GLY A 140 -19.04 2.57 4.72
C GLY A 140 -19.02 3.64 3.62
N PRO A 141 -19.87 4.68 3.76
CA PRO A 141 -20.04 5.72 2.73
C PRO A 141 -18.83 6.66 2.60
N GLU A 142 -17.89 6.61 3.56
CA GLU A 142 -16.66 7.38 3.56
C GLU A 142 -15.52 6.69 2.80
N ARG A 143 -15.77 5.50 2.23
CA ARG A 143 -14.79 4.78 1.41
C ARG A 143 -14.27 5.68 0.30
N LEU A 144 -12.94 5.80 0.24
CA LEU A 144 -12.32 6.71 -0.70
C LEU A 144 -12.58 6.27 -2.15
N GLU A 145 -13.00 7.20 -2.99
CA GLU A 145 -13.26 6.95 -4.41
C GLU A 145 -12.08 7.31 -5.31
N LEU A 146 -12.01 6.64 -6.47
CA LEU A 146 -10.99 6.94 -7.47
C LEU A 146 -11.22 8.38 -7.99
N PRO A 147 -10.16 9.18 -8.21
CA PRO A 147 -10.31 10.51 -8.79
C PRO A 147 -11.00 10.45 -10.15
N SER A 148 -11.97 11.32 -10.35
CA SER A 148 -12.72 11.46 -11.60
C SER A 148 -12.34 12.71 -12.39
N THR A 149 -11.66 13.66 -11.74
CA THR A 149 -11.23 14.96 -12.31
C THR A 149 -9.76 15.25 -11.96
N LEU A 150 -9.17 16.22 -12.66
CA LEU A 150 -7.80 16.68 -12.41
C LEU A 150 -7.65 17.30 -11.00
N GLU A 151 -8.66 18.01 -10.54
CA GLU A 151 -8.75 18.54 -9.17
C GLU A 151 -8.85 17.41 -8.14
N GLY A 152 -9.48 16.28 -8.50
CA GLY A 152 -9.47 15.07 -7.68
C GLY A 152 -8.05 14.53 -7.49
N ILE A 153 -7.25 14.46 -8.55
CA ILE A 153 -5.83 14.08 -8.49
C ILE A 153 -5.06 15.07 -7.61
N ARG A 154 -5.26 16.37 -7.83
CA ARG A 154 -4.60 17.43 -7.05
C ARG A 154 -4.93 17.35 -5.56
N ARG A 155 -6.19 17.11 -5.18
CA ARG A 155 -6.59 16.97 -3.78
C ARG A 155 -5.93 15.78 -3.10
N ILE A 156 -5.81 14.65 -3.79
CA ILE A 156 -5.09 13.48 -3.25
C ILE A 156 -3.62 13.83 -3.04
N TYR A 157 -2.98 14.47 -4.02
CA TYR A 157 -1.60 14.93 -3.90
C TYR A 157 -1.41 15.86 -2.69
N ASP A 158 -2.27 16.87 -2.54
CA ASP A 158 -2.17 17.84 -1.44
C ASP A 158 -2.30 17.13 -0.07
N GLN A 159 -3.13 16.09 0.04
CA GLN A 159 -3.25 15.29 1.26
C GLN A 159 -2.05 14.35 1.50
N VAL A 160 -1.47 13.77 0.45
CA VAL A 160 -0.25 12.95 0.55
C VAL A 160 0.95 13.79 0.99
N MET A 161 1.03 15.03 0.50
CA MET A 161 2.16 15.94 0.69
C MET A 161 1.95 16.99 1.78
N ASP A 162 0.87 16.85 2.55
CA ASP A 162 0.49 17.79 3.60
C ASP A 162 1.61 17.95 4.64
N GLY A 163 2.11 19.18 4.79
CA GLY A 163 3.20 19.52 5.70
C GLY A 163 4.62 19.12 5.25
N GLU A 164 4.78 18.54 4.05
CA GLU A 164 6.07 18.02 3.56
C GLU A 164 6.72 18.84 2.44
N LEU A 165 5.97 19.74 1.78
CA LEU A 165 6.49 20.50 0.64
C LEU A 165 7.33 21.69 1.08
N GLU A 166 8.49 21.86 0.45
CA GLU A 166 9.18 23.14 0.44
C GLU A 166 8.45 24.13 -0.48
N ASP A 167 8.60 25.43 -0.23
CA ASP A 167 7.98 26.48 -1.05
C ASP A 167 8.31 26.34 -2.55
N LYS A 168 9.53 25.89 -2.86
CA LYS A 168 10.02 25.70 -4.24
C LYS A 168 9.38 24.49 -4.96
N ASP A 169 8.90 23.51 -4.20
CA ASP A 169 8.32 22.26 -4.72
C ASP A 169 6.80 22.33 -4.78
N THR A 170 6.22 23.46 -4.36
CA THR A 170 4.79 23.73 -4.47
C THR A 170 4.40 23.90 -5.94
N PRO A 171 3.36 23.20 -6.44
CA PRO A 171 2.94 23.37 -7.82
C PRO A 171 2.47 24.81 -8.08
N ASP A 172 3.07 25.43 -9.09
CA ASP A 172 2.92 26.85 -9.41
C ASP A 172 2.01 27.10 -10.63
N GLY A 173 1.52 26.03 -11.27
CA GLY A 173 0.53 26.04 -12.34
C GLY A 173 -0.90 26.25 -11.88
N GLN A 174 -1.84 25.98 -12.77
CA GLN A 174 -3.26 25.98 -12.43
C GLN A 174 -3.58 24.86 -11.44
N LEU A 175 -3.06 23.66 -11.71
CA LEU A 175 -3.20 22.47 -10.86
C LEU A 175 -1.86 21.74 -10.66
N PHE A 176 -0.97 21.79 -11.65
CA PHE A 176 0.26 21.00 -11.72
C PHE A 176 1.50 21.92 -11.85
N ARG A 177 2.69 21.36 -12.01
CA ARG A 177 3.90 22.16 -12.25
C ARG A 177 3.88 22.88 -13.60
N LYS A 178 4.41 24.10 -13.66
CA LYS A 178 4.61 24.85 -14.91
C LYS A 178 5.87 24.44 -15.67
N ASP A 179 6.95 24.22 -14.93
CA ASP A 179 8.27 23.97 -15.51
C ASP A 179 8.57 22.47 -15.61
N THR A 180 9.54 22.14 -16.47
CA THR A 180 9.98 20.76 -16.69
C THR A 180 10.91 20.30 -15.56
N ILE A 181 10.84 19.01 -15.25
CA ILE A 181 11.78 18.34 -14.37
C ILE A 181 12.20 17.02 -14.99
N ALA A 182 13.46 16.66 -14.74
CA ALA A 182 14.00 15.36 -15.10
C ALA A 182 13.58 14.34 -14.03
N VAL A 183 13.13 13.18 -14.48
CA VAL A 183 12.90 12.00 -13.63
C VAL A 183 14.22 11.24 -13.52
N TRP A 184 14.63 10.90 -12.30
CA TRP A 184 15.90 10.25 -12.02
C TRP A 184 15.69 8.87 -11.42
N ASP A 185 16.57 7.93 -11.75
CA ASP A 185 16.77 6.73 -10.95
C ASP A 185 17.73 7.08 -9.82
N GLU A 186 17.20 7.24 -8.61
CA GLU A 186 17.97 7.57 -7.41
C GLU A 186 19.06 6.53 -7.10
N SER A 187 18.85 5.26 -7.46
CA SER A 187 19.78 4.19 -7.13
C SER A 187 21.04 4.23 -8.00
N THR A 188 20.91 4.71 -9.24
CA THR A 188 22.02 4.80 -10.20
C THR A 188 22.49 6.22 -10.48
N GLY A 189 21.73 7.23 -10.03
CA GLY A 189 21.96 8.65 -10.35
C GLY A 189 21.74 8.98 -11.82
N ARG A 190 21.09 8.10 -12.59
CA ARG A 190 20.89 8.25 -14.03
C ARG A 190 19.56 8.98 -14.31
N LYS A 191 19.59 9.98 -15.19
CA LYS A 191 18.37 10.56 -15.76
C LYS A 191 17.63 9.52 -16.59
N LEU A 192 16.37 9.28 -16.25
CA LEU A 192 15.49 8.34 -16.95
C LEU A 192 14.84 9.03 -18.15
N HIS A 193 14.04 10.07 -17.91
CA HIS A 193 13.36 10.87 -18.94
C HIS A 193 13.03 12.27 -18.40
N ASP A 194 12.48 13.14 -19.24
CA ASP A 194 11.89 14.40 -18.81
C ASP A 194 10.39 14.20 -18.60
N GLY A 195 9.86 14.64 -17.46
CA GLY A 195 8.43 14.60 -17.20
C GLY A 195 7.65 15.45 -18.20
N ALA A 196 6.36 15.18 -18.34
CA ALA A 196 5.50 15.86 -19.32
C ALA A 196 5.55 17.39 -19.17
N TRP A 197 5.59 18.10 -20.30
CA TRP A 197 5.67 19.55 -20.33
C TRP A 197 5.08 20.09 -21.65
N PRO A 198 4.44 21.27 -21.66
CA PRO A 198 4.05 22.13 -20.52
C PRO A 198 2.84 21.58 -19.73
N GLU A 199 2.35 22.34 -18.74
CA GLU A 199 1.18 21.96 -17.91
C GLU A 199 -0.03 21.51 -18.75
N SER A 200 -0.29 22.12 -19.92
CA SER A 200 -1.37 21.69 -20.81
C SER A 200 -1.21 20.24 -21.30
N THR A 201 0.04 19.79 -21.53
CA THR A 201 0.34 18.39 -21.87
C THR A 201 0.06 17.47 -20.68
N ILE A 202 0.44 17.89 -19.47
CA ILE A 202 0.12 17.17 -18.22
C ILE A 202 -1.40 17.00 -18.11
N GLN A 203 -2.18 18.07 -18.30
CA GLN A 203 -3.64 18.03 -18.22
C GLN A 203 -4.25 17.09 -19.28
N VAL A 204 -3.76 17.10 -20.52
CA VAL A 204 -4.23 16.20 -21.59
C VAL A 204 -3.92 14.74 -21.22
N GLN A 205 -2.69 14.44 -20.84
CA GLN A 205 -2.29 13.07 -20.51
C GLN A 205 -2.98 12.55 -19.25
N LEU A 206 -3.16 13.38 -18.22
CA LEU A 206 -3.93 12.99 -17.03
C LEU A 206 -5.43 12.83 -17.32
N THR A 207 -5.97 13.54 -18.32
CA THR A 207 -7.35 13.30 -18.78
C THR A 207 -7.48 11.94 -19.46
N GLN A 208 -6.49 11.55 -20.29
CA GLN A 208 -6.40 10.19 -20.86
C GLN A 208 -6.19 9.15 -19.76
N TRP A 209 -5.37 9.46 -18.75
CA TRP A 209 -5.15 8.61 -17.58
C TRP A 209 -6.44 8.36 -16.79
N LEU A 210 -7.27 9.40 -16.59
CA LEU A 210 -8.58 9.27 -15.97
C LEU A 210 -9.53 8.39 -16.80
N ALA A 211 -9.42 8.41 -18.13
CA ALA A 211 -10.18 7.51 -19.01
C ALA A 211 -9.69 6.06 -18.86
N LEU A 212 -8.37 5.83 -18.92
CA LEU A 212 -7.75 4.54 -18.67
C LEU A 212 -8.17 3.96 -17.31
N MET A 213 -8.19 4.79 -16.27
CA MET A 213 -8.56 4.37 -14.91
C MET A 213 -9.99 3.82 -14.81
N ARG A 214 -10.89 4.28 -15.68
CA ARG A 214 -12.31 3.89 -15.73
C ARG A 214 -12.63 2.82 -16.77
N ASP A 215 -11.68 2.47 -17.63
CA ASP A 215 -11.87 1.51 -18.70
C ASP A 215 -12.06 0.09 -18.14
N ARG A 216 -13.29 -0.41 -18.18
CA ARG A 216 -13.66 -1.72 -17.62
C ARG A 216 -13.32 -2.90 -18.54
N ASP A 217 -12.94 -2.64 -19.79
CA ASP A 217 -12.55 -3.68 -20.73
C ASP A 217 -11.11 -4.17 -20.47
N ILE A 218 -10.31 -3.36 -19.76
CA ILE A 218 -8.99 -3.75 -19.28
C ILE A 218 -9.10 -4.45 -17.91
N PRO A 219 -8.50 -5.65 -17.74
CA PRO A 219 -8.49 -6.35 -16.47
C PRO A 219 -7.97 -5.49 -15.31
N PRO A 220 -8.60 -5.53 -14.11
CA PRO A 220 -8.31 -4.57 -13.04
C PRO A 220 -6.84 -4.46 -12.60
N LEU A 221 -6.15 -5.60 -12.44
CA LEU A 221 -4.74 -5.61 -12.04
C LEU A 221 -3.83 -5.00 -13.13
N LEU A 222 -4.15 -5.29 -14.39
CA LEU A 222 -3.44 -4.76 -15.54
C LEU A 222 -3.65 -3.25 -15.65
N ARG A 223 -4.91 -2.81 -15.55
CA ARG A 223 -5.29 -1.39 -15.53
C ARG A 223 -4.59 -0.65 -14.39
N ALA A 224 -4.51 -1.23 -13.20
CA ALA A 224 -3.83 -0.62 -12.06
C ALA A 224 -2.33 -0.42 -12.30
N ALA A 225 -1.65 -1.44 -12.83
CA ALA A 225 -0.24 -1.30 -13.19
C ALA A 225 -0.01 -0.28 -14.32
N MET A 226 -0.87 -0.28 -15.35
CA MET A 226 -0.77 0.69 -16.45
C MET A 226 -1.00 2.14 -15.98
N CYS A 227 -2.00 2.37 -15.12
CA CYS A 227 -2.23 3.67 -14.48
C CYS A 227 -1.03 4.09 -13.64
N HIS A 228 -0.48 3.19 -12.82
CA HIS A 228 0.68 3.51 -11.99
C HIS A 228 1.89 3.91 -12.85
N TYR A 229 2.20 3.16 -13.91
CA TYR A 229 3.27 3.51 -14.84
C TYR A 229 3.05 4.89 -15.47
N ALA A 230 1.86 5.12 -16.02
CA ALA A 230 1.56 6.36 -16.72
C ALA A 230 1.62 7.58 -15.80
N PHE A 231 1.16 7.46 -14.55
CA PHE A 231 1.24 8.57 -13.58
C PHE A 231 2.69 8.95 -13.28
N GLU A 232 3.54 7.96 -12.97
CA GLU A 232 4.96 8.17 -12.69
C GLU A 232 5.73 8.74 -13.89
N HIS A 233 5.35 8.34 -15.11
CA HIS A 233 5.95 8.85 -16.34
C HIS A 233 5.48 10.27 -16.70
N ILE A 234 4.20 10.59 -16.51
CA ILE A 234 3.70 11.98 -16.69
C ILE A 234 4.38 12.92 -15.70
N HIS A 235 4.57 12.44 -14.47
CA HIS A 235 5.30 13.11 -13.40
C HIS A 235 4.79 14.56 -13.15
N PRO A 236 3.52 14.73 -12.75
CA PRO A 236 2.81 16.02 -12.80
C PRO A 236 3.23 17.05 -11.73
N PHE A 237 3.96 16.67 -10.69
CA PHE A 237 4.35 17.56 -9.58
C PHE A 237 5.87 17.72 -9.49
N TYR A 238 6.38 18.74 -8.77
CA TYR A 238 7.83 18.92 -8.59
C TYR A 238 8.45 17.87 -7.66
N ASP A 239 7.72 17.47 -6.61
CA ASP A 239 8.05 16.38 -5.69
C ASP A 239 6.78 15.54 -5.42
N GLY A 240 6.89 14.40 -4.75
CA GLY A 240 5.75 13.64 -4.22
C GLY A 240 5.05 12.73 -5.23
N ASN A 241 5.55 12.66 -6.48
CA ASN A 241 4.98 11.81 -7.52
C ASN A 241 4.98 10.34 -7.11
N GLY A 242 6.12 9.81 -6.65
CA GLY A 242 6.25 8.41 -6.21
C GLY A 242 5.26 8.03 -5.09
N ARG A 243 5.18 8.87 -4.05
CA ARG A 243 4.24 8.68 -2.92
C ARG A 243 2.78 8.70 -3.40
N THR A 244 2.44 9.68 -4.23
CA THR A 244 1.08 9.84 -4.77
C THR A 244 0.72 8.69 -5.72
N GLY A 245 1.64 8.27 -6.58
CA GLY A 245 1.44 7.19 -7.53
C GLY A 245 1.28 5.83 -6.86
N ARG A 246 2.04 5.54 -5.79
CA ARG A 246 1.84 4.33 -4.97
C ARG A 246 0.52 4.36 -4.20
N PHE A 247 0.14 5.51 -3.65
CA PHE A 247 -1.17 5.65 -3.04
C PHE A 247 -2.32 5.42 -4.04
N LEU A 248 -2.26 6.03 -5.23
CA LEU A 248 -3.25 5.84 -6.29
C LEU A 248 -3.31 4.38 -6.75
N PHE A 249 -2.16 3.69 -6.80
CA PHE A 249 -2.09 2.27 -7.10
C PHE A 249 -2.78 1.43 -6.02
N ALA A 250 -2.47 1.65 -4.73
CA ALA A 250 -3.13 0.99 -3.61
C ALA A 250 -4.65 1.25 -3.60
N LEU A 251 -5.07 2.50 -3.85
CA LEU A 251 -6.47 2.88 -3.98
C LEU A 251 -7.18 2.15 -5.14
N GLN A 252 -6.51 1.94 -6.26
CA GLN A 252 -7.09 1.21 -7.38
C GLN A 252 -7.17 -0.29 -7.12
N LEU A 253 -6.17 -0.86 -6.46
CA LEU A 253 -6.18 -2.26 -6.02
C LEU A 253 -7.28 -2.52 -4.98
N SER A 254 -7.48 -1.62 -4.02
CA SER A 254 -8.48 -1.77 -2.96
C SER A 254 -9.92 -1.85 -3.48
N LYS A 255 -10.18 -1.45 -4.73
CA LYS A 255 -11.47 -1.63 -5.40
C LYS A 255 -11.76 -3.07 -5.82
N HIS A 256 -10.75 -3.93 -5.90
CA HIS A 256 -10.85 -5.31 -6.42
C HIS A 256 -10.21 -6.36 -5.51
N LEU A 257 -9.32 -5.95 -4.61
CA LEU A 257 -8.62 -6.77 -3.62
C LEU A 257 -8.92 -6.23 -2.21
N SER A 258 -8.72 -7.08 -1.20
CA SER A 258 -8.90 -6.73 0.20
C SER A 258 -7.89 -5.67 0.66
N ALA A 259 -8.26 -4.95 1.73
CA ALA A 259 -7.40 -3.93 2.33
C ALA A 259 -6.02 -4.47 2.73
N PRO A 260 -5.87 -5.67 3.33
CA PRO A 260 -4.56 -6.24 3.62
C PRO A 260 -3.66 -6.33 2.39
N THR A 261 -4.20 -6.83 1.27
CA THR A 261 -3.44 -6.93 0.01
C THR A 261 -3.04 -5.55 -0.51
N ALA A 262 -3.99 -4.62 -0.58
CA ALA A 262 -3.73 -3.28 -1.13
C ALA A 262 -2.69 -2.48 -0.31
N LEU A 263 -2.65 -2.68 1.00
CA LEU A 263 -1.76 -1.97 1.95
C LEU A 263 -0.39 -2.65 2.17
N SER A 264 -0.10 -3.74 1.45
CA SER A 264 1.16 -4.48 1.64
C SER A 264 2.10 -4.42 0.44
N VAL A 265 1.66 -3.86 -0.69
CA VAL A 265 2.45 -3.91 -1.93
C VAL A 265 3.66 -2.99 -1.86
N SER A 266 3.58 -1.82 -1.22
CA SER A 266 4.74 -0.92 -1.13
C SER A 266 5.86 -1.50 -0.27
N THR A 267 5.55 -2.35 0.71
CA THR A 267 6.56 -3.10 1.48
C THR A 267 7.39 -4.00 0.57
N ILE A 268 6.74 -4.77 -0.31
CA ILE A 268 7.43 -5.62 -1.29
C ILE A 268 8.25 -4.76 -2.26
N ILE A 269 7.69 -3.64 -2.74
CA ILE A 269 8.41 -2.71 -3.62
C ILE A 269 9.65 -2.14 -2.91
N ALA A 270 9.56 -1.78 -1.63
CA ALA A 270 10.69 -1.27 -0.85
C ALA A 270 11.80 -2.32 -0.72
N ASP A 271 11.45 -3.56 -0.40
CA ASP A 271 12.39 -4.68 -0.34
C ASP A 271 13.02 -4.99 -1.71
N HIS A 272 12.30 -4.70 -2.79
CA HIS A 272 12.67 -5.01 -4.17
C HIS A 272 12.91 -3.75 -5.01
N LYS A 273 13.39 -2.65 -4.39
CA LYS A 273 13.55 -1.31 -5.01
C LYS A 273 14.23 -1.40 -6.39
N THR A 274 15.33 -2.13 -6.49
CA THR A 274 16.07 -2.34 -7.75
C THR A 274 15.23 -2.95 -8.86
N GLN A 275 14.38 -3.93 -8.54
CA GLN A 275 13.53 -4.60 -9.54
C GLN A 275 12.39 -3.69 -10.01
N TYR A 276 11.89 -2.84 -9.12
CA TYR A 276 10.86 -1.83 -9.41
C TYR A 276 11.38 -0.75 -10.36
N TYR A 277 12.49 -0.08 -10.03
CA TYR A 277 13.09 0.93 -10.93
C TYR A 277 13.58 0.33 -12.25
N LYS A 278 14.10 -0.90 -12.21
CA LYS A 278 14.46 -1.60 -13.46
C LYS A 278 13.26 -1.80 -14.37
N ALA A 279 12.08 -2.11 -13.83
CA ALA A 279 10.87 -2.26 -14.65
C ALA A 279 10.47 -0.94 -15.32
N PHE A 280 10.67 0.20 -14.64
CA PHE A 280 10.50 1.52 -15.23
C PHE A 280 11.54 1.81 -16.33
N ASP A 281 12.84 1.67 -16.05
CA ASP A 281 13.92 1.93 -17.03
C ASP A 281 13.75 1.06 -18.27
N ASP A 282 13.41 -0.22 -18.09
CA ASP A 282 13.14 -1.12 -19.20
C ASP A 282 11.95 -0.60 -20.03
N SER A 283 10.81 -0.24 -19.43
CA SER A 283 9.64 0.23 -20.18
C SER A 283 9.79 1.63 -20.80
N GLN A 284 10.58 2.52 -20.21
CA GLN A 284 10.81 3.89 -20.70
C GLN A 284 11.82 3.97 -21.84
N HIS A 285 12.56 2.89 -22.12
CA HIS A 285 13.52 2.92 -23.20
C HIS A 285 12.82 3.22 -24.55
N PRO A 286 13.29 4.20 -25.36
CA PRO A 286 12.58 4.63 -26.58
C PRO A 286 12.26 3.52 -27.59
N LEU A 287 13.15 2.52 -27.72
CA LEU A 287 12.92 1.34 -28.57
C LEU A 287 11.82 0.39 -28.07
N ASN A 288 11.24 0.63 -26.89
CA ASN A 288 10.09 -0.11 -26.40
C ASN A 288 8.75 0.53 -26.74
N CYS A 289 8.74 1.73 -27.32
CA CYS A 289 7.53 2.32 -27.93
C CYS A 289 6.30 2.28 -26.99
N SER A 290 6.49 2.61 -25.71
CA SER A 290 5.46 2.57 -24.66
C SER A 290 4.81 1.19 -24.42
N ASP A 291 5.53 0.10 -24.71
CA ASP A 291 5.21 -1.27 -24.28
C ASP A 291 5.50 -1.44 -22.78
N VAL A 292 4.43 -1.47 -21.98
CA VAL A 292 4.52 -1.62 -20.51
C VAL A 292 4.27 -3.04 -20.03
N THR A 293 4.27 -4.03 -20.93
CA THR A 293 3.94 -5.42 -20.60
C THR A 293 4.84 -6.01 -19.49
N MET A 294 6.15 -5.75 -19.55
CA MET A 294 7.09 -6.23 -18.53
C MET A 294 6.89 -5.52 -17.19
N PHE A 295 6.56 -4.23 -17.22
CA PHE A 295 6.20 -3.47 -16.03
C PHE A 295 4.96 -4.06 -15.36
N CYS A 296 3.90 -4.30 -16.12
CA CYS A 296 2.69 -4.92 -15.61
C CYS A 296 2.95 -6.31 -15.01
N GLN A 297 3.77 -7.14 -15.66
CA GLN A 297 4.20 -8.44 -15.11
C GLN A 297 4.92 -8.29 -13.78
N ARG A 298 5.80 -7.30 -13.64
CA ARG A 298 6.50 -7.03 -12.38
C ARG A 298 5.53 -6.62 -11.27
N MET A 299 4.62 -5.68 -11.56
CA MET A 299 3.66 -5.19 -10.57
C MET A 299 2.70 -6.29 -10.11
N VAL A 300 2.18 -7.12 -11.02
CA VAL A 300 1.30 -8.26 -10.64
C VAL A 300 2.04 -9.26 -9.76
N ARG A 301 3.34 -9.49 -9.99
CA ARG A 301 4.14 -10.36 -9.13
C ARG A 301 4.33 -9.79 -7.74
N PHE A 302 4.61 -8.49 -7.62
CA PHE A 302 4.67 -7.83 -6.31
C PHE A 302 3.37 -7.96 -5.53
N VAL A 303 2.22 -7.90 -6.20
CA VAL A 303 0.93 -8.18 -5.56
C VAL A 303 0.86 -9.63 -5.05
N SER A 304 1.26 -10.62 -5.86
CA SER A 304 1.26 -12.02 -5.41
C SER A 304 2.25 -12.31 -4.28
N GLU A 305 3.42 -11.68 -4.30
CA GLU A 305 4.44 -11.79 -3.25
C GLU A 305 3.93 -11.17 -1.94
N ALA A 306 3.22 -10.04 -2.02
CA ALA A 306 2.57 -9.41 -0.88
C ALA A 306 1.50 -10.33 -0.27
N GLN A 307 0.66 -10.95 -1.11
CA GLN A 307 -0.37 -11.88 -0.63
C GLN A 307 0.23 -13.13 0.03
N GLU A 308 1.30 -13.70 -0.53
CA GLU A 308 2.01 -14.83 0.08
C GLU A 308 2.58 -14.47 1.46
N ALA A 309 3.17 -13.28 1.60
CA ALA A 309 3.65 -12.77 2.87
C ALA A 309 2.51 -12.58 3.89
N ILE A 310 1.38 -11.98 3.48
CA ILE A 310 0.20 -11.81 4.33
C ILE A 310 -0.35 -13.17 4.77
N ILE A 311 -0.49 -14.13 3.86
CA ILE A 311 -1.01 -15.47 4.19
C ILE A 311 -0.12 -16.14 5.24
N ALA A 312 1.21 -16.09 5.06
CA ALA A 312 2.14 -16.64 6.03
C ALA A 312 1.99 -15.97 7.41
N GLN A 313 1.97 -14.64 7.46
CA GLN A 313 1.83 -13.88 8.71
C GLN A 313 0.49 -14.11 9.41
N LEU A 314 -0.63 -14.06 8.67
CA LEU A 314 -1.95 -14.27 9.25
C LEU A 314 -2.15 -15.70 9.75
N THR A 315 -1.61 -16.69 9.04
CA THR A 315 -1.65 -18.09 9.48
C THR A 315 -0.91 -18.28 10.79
N GLU A 316 0.29 -17.70 10.91
CA GLU A 316 1.08 -17.74 12.14
C GLU A 316 0.35 -17.04 13.29
N LYS A 317 -0.10 -15.79 13.08
CA LYS A 317 -0.80 -15.01 14.11
C LYS A 317 -2.11 -15.66 14.55
N GLN A 318 -2.85 -16.30 13.65
CA GLN A 318 -4.07 -17.04 13.99
C GLN A 318 -3.76 -18.25 14.88
N ALA A 319 -2.69 -19.01 14.57
CA ALA A 319 -2.26 -20.13 15.40
C ALA A 319 -1.84 -19.66 16.81
N LEU A 320 -1.08 -18.56 16.89
CA LEU A 320 -0.70 -17.94 18.15
C LEU A 320 -1.91 -17.46 18.96
N LEU A 321 -2.88 -16.82 18.30
CA LEU A 321 -4.10 -16.34 18.95
C LEU A 321 -4.94 -17.50 19.52
N SER A 322 -5.09 -18.59 18.76
CA SER A 322 -5.82 -19.78 19.23
C SER A 322 -5.13 -20.46 20.42
N ALA A 323 -3.80 -20.54 20.40
CA ALA A 323 -3.03 -21.04 21.53
C ALA A 323 -3.19 -20.13 22.77
N ALA A 324 -3.13 -18.81 22.58
CA ALA A 324 -3.30 -17.83 23.65
C ALA A 324 -4.72 -17.85 24.25
N GLU A 325 -5.75 -18.00 23.42
CA GLU A 325 -7.14 -18.15 23.87
C GLU A 325 -7.33 -19.42 24.71
N THR A 326 -6.70 -20.52 24.30
CA THR A 326 -6.71 -21.79 25.05
C THR A 326 -6.02 -21.62 26.41
N ALA A 327 -4.83 -21.02 26.44
CA ALA A 327 -4.07 -20.76 27.65
C ALA A 327 -4.84 -19.86 28.62
N LEU A 328 -5.42 -18.77 28.13
CA LEU A 328 -6.24 -17.85 28.91
C LEU A 328 -7.49 -18.53 29.48
N THR A 329 -8.14 -19.40 28.70
CA THR A 329 -9.30 -20.16 29.16
C THR A 329 -8.93 -21.12 30.29
N SER A 330 -7.81 -21.84 30.16
CA SER A 330 -7.30 -22.71 31.22
C SER A 330 -6.92 -21.93 32.49
N TYR A 331 -6.17 -20.83 32.35
CA TYR A 331 -5.79 -19.97 33.47
C TYR A 331 -7.02 -19.42 34.20
N ARG A 332 -8.02 -18.96 33.45
CA ARG A 332 -9.27 -18.46 34.01
C ARG A 332 -10.00 -19.51 34.85
N GLN A 333 -10.02 -20.77 34.41
CA GLN A 333 -10.67 -21.86 35.14
C GLN A 333 -9.90 -22.23 36.42
N GLN A 334 -8.57 -22.23 36.36
CA GLN A 334 -7.70 -22.57 37.49
C GLN A 334 -7.74 -21.50 38.60
N GLU A 335 -7.63 -20.22 38.21
CA GLU A 335 -7.55 -19.10 39.15
C GLU A 335 -8.91 -18.47 39.49
N GLY A 336 -10.00 -18.99 38.92
CA GLY A 336 -11.35 -18.44 39.12
C GLY A 336 -11.50 -17.00 38.59
N MET A 337 -10.79 -16.65 37.52
CA MET A 337 -10.73 -15.28 37.01
C MET A 337 -12.10 -14.77 36.50
N PRO A 338 -12.53 -13.56 36.91
CA PRO A 338 -13.69 -12.88 36.36
C PRO A 338 -13.66 -12.73 34.83
N GLY A 339 -14.81 -12.90 34.18
CA GLY A 339 -14.90 -12.82 32.71
C GLY A 339 -14.45 -11.47 32.12
N LEU A 340 -14.66 -10.36 32.84
CA LEU A 340 -14.18 -9.04 32.40
C LEU A 340 -12.64 -8.96 32.35
N GLN A 341 -11.96 -9.52 33.33
CA GLN A 341 -10.49 -9.53 33.37
C GLN A 341 -9.93 -10.38 32.22
N ALA A 342 -10.53 -11.54 31.97
CA ALA A 342 -10.18 -12.36 30.81
C ALA A 342 -10.46 -11.63 29.49
N GLY A 343 -11.58 -10.91 29.36
CA GLY A 343 -11.87 -10.09 28.19
C GLY A 343 -10.82 -9.00 27.92
N ILE A 344 -10.36 -8.33 28.98
CA ILE A 344 -9.27 -7.33 28.88
C ILE A 344 -7.95 -7.99 28.47
N LEU A 345 -7.59 -9.14 29.05
CA LEU A 345 -6.40 -9.87 28.66
C LEU A 345 -6.47 -10.33 27.20
N PHE A 346 -7.60 -10.87 26.76
CA PHE A 346 -7.79 -11.29 25.37
C PHE A 346 -7.74 -10.13 24.39
N PHE A 347 -8.25 -8.95 24.77
CA PHE A 347 -8.08 -7.73 24.00
C PHE A 347 -6.58 -7.38 23.84
N LEU A 348 -5.82 -7.36 24.94
CA LEU A 348 -4.39 -7.01 24.92
C LEU A 348 -3.53 -8.05 24.20
N ILE A 349 -3.89 -9.34 24.29
CA ILE A 349 -3.26 -10.43 23.52
C ILE A 349 -3.43 -10.18 22.02
N GLN A 350 -4.63 -9.79 21.57
CA GLN A 350 -4.87 -9.49 20.15
C GLN A 350 -4.06 -8.28 19.70
N GLU A 351 -4.05 -7.19 20.46
CA GLU A 351 -3.23 -6.02 20.14
C GLU A 351 -1.74 -6.42 20.06
N GLU A 352 -1.21 -7.15 21.03
CA GLU A 352 0.21 -7.49 21.07
C GLU A 352 0.65 -8.49 19.98
N LEU A 353 -0.25 -9.37 19.54
CA LEU A 353 0.01 -10.31 18.45
C LEU A 353 -0.09 -9.67 17.06
N PHE A 354 -0.98 -8.69 16.88
CA PHE A 354 -1.31 -8.13 15.56
C PHE A 354 -0.78 -6.71 15.30
N ASP A 355 -0.43 -5.95 16.35
CA ASP A 355 0.30 -4.68 16.24
C ASP A 355 1.82 -4.92 16.33
N GLY A 356 2.53 -4.83 15.19
CA GLY A 356 3.98 -4.97 15.12
C GLY A 356 4.73 -3.85 15.85
N MET A 357 4.07 -2.72 16.11
CA MET A 357 4.63 -1.59 16.84
C MET A 357 4.51 -1.75 18.36
N ARG A 358 3.66 -2.67 18.82
CA ARG A 358 3.39 -2.99 20.24
C ARG A 358 3.09 -1.74 21.06
N VAL A 359 2.26 -0.86 20.52
CA VAL A 359 1.93 0.40 21.18
C VAL A 359 1.05 0.12 22.41
N PRO A 360 1.46 0.56 23.62
CA PRO A 360 0.66 0.33 24.82
C PRO A 360 -0.72 1.00 24.72
N VAL A 361 -1.76 0.29 25.17
CA VAL A 361 -3.15 0.66 24.95
C VAL A 361 -3.66 1.63 26.02
N THR A 362 -4.42 2.65 25.61
CA THR A 362 -5.07 3.58 26.54
C THR A 362 -6.35 3.00 27.14
N ARG A 363 -6.71 3.44 28.36
CA ARG A 363 -8.00 3.10 28.98
C ARG A 363 -9.20 3.48 28.14
N ARG A 364 -9.11 4.58 27.37
CA ARG A 364 -10.19 5.02 26.50
C ARG A 364 -10.47 3.97 25.42
N LEU A 365 -9.42 3.54 24.72
CA LEU A 365 -9.54 2.53 23.66
C LEU A 365 -10.12 1.21 24.18
N LEU A 366 -9.61 0.71 25.32
CA LEU A 366 -10.14 -0.48 25.99
C LEU A 366 -11.64 -0.37 26.30
N ARG A 367 -12.07 0.80 26.79
CA ARG A 367 -13.48 1.04 27.14
C ARG A 367 -14.39 1.08 25.93
N GLU A 368 -13.95 1.75 24.87
CA GLU A 368 -14.67 1.86 23.61
C GLU A 368 -14.79 0.49 22.95
N ALA A 369 -13.71 -0.29 22.91
CA ALA A 369 -13.69 -1.60 22.27
C ALA A 369 -14.48 -2.67 23.02
N LEU A 370 -14.48 -2.66 24.35
CA LEU A 370 -15.17 -3.66 25.18
C LEU A 370 -16.55 -3.21 25.70
N ASP A 371 -16.98 -1.99 25.37
CA ASP A 371 -18.21 -1.35 25.88
C ASP A 371 -18.35 -1.42 27.41
N ILE A 372 -17.31 -0.97 28.11
CA ILE A 372 -17.22 -1.04 29.57
C ILE A 372 -17.17 0.33 30.25
N GLY A 373 -17.92 0.45 31.34
CA GLY A 373 -17.94 1.65 32.18
C GLY A 373 -16.60 1.89 32.89
N GLU A 374 -16.29 3.16 33.17
CA GLU A 374 -15.00 3.60 33.70
C GLU A 374 -14.59 2.87 34.98
N ARG A 375 -15.47 2.86 35.98
CA ARG A 375 -15.17 2.29 37.30
C ARG A 375 -14.90 0.78 37.23
N LYS A 376 -15.64 0.05 36.39
CA LYS A 376 -15.42 -1.39 36.18
C LYS A 376 -14.08 -1.64 35.50
N THR A 377 -13.72 -0.80 34.54
CA THR A 377 -12.46 -0.88 33.81
C THR A 377 -11.27 -0.66 34.74
N VAL A 378 -11.31 0.41 35.54
CA VAL A 378 -10.24 0.71 36.51
C VAL A 378 -10.06 -0.44 37.49
N ASN A 379 -11.14 -0.90 38.13
CA ASN A 379 -11.07 -2.01 39.08
C ASN A 379 -10.48 -3.29 38.46
N ALA A 380 -10.82 -3.60 37.20
CA ALA A 380 -10.30 -4.78 36.52
C ALA A 380 -8.82 -4.64 36.13
N LEU A 381 -8.42 -3.46 35.65
CA LEU A 381 -7.03 -3.17 35.31
C LEU A 381 -6.12 -3.14 36.54
N ASP A 382 -6.58 -2.55 37.64
CA ASP A 382 -5.85 -2.53 38.91
C ASP A 382 -5.64 -3.96 39.42
N ALA A 383 -6.70 -4.78 39.45
CA ALA A 383 -6.59 -6.19 39.86
C ALA A 383 -5.64 -7.01 38.97
N LEU A 384 -5.65 -6.78 37.65
CA LEU A 384 -4.74 -7.46 36.72
C LEU A 384 -3.28 -6.98 36.87
N THR A 385 -3.08 -5.71 37.23
CA THR A 385 -1.76 -5.14 37.51
C THR A 385 -1.22 -5.66 38.85
N ASP A 386 -2.06 -5.72 39.89
CA ASP A 386 -1.73 -6.29 41.20
C ASP A 386 -1.41 -7.79 41.10
N ALA A 387 -2.09 -8.51 40.21
CA ALA A 387 -1.78 -9.90 39.87
C ALA A 387 -0.50 -10.04 39.02
N GLY A 388 0.17 -8.95 38.65
CA GLY A 388 1.40 -8.93 37.88
C GLY A 388 1.25 -9.32 36.40
N LEU A 389 0.03 -9.43 35.87
CA LEU A 389 -0.25 -9.83 34.48
C LEU A 389 -0.12 -8.66 33.50
N LEU A 390 -0.26 -7.43 33.99
CA LEU A 390 -0.15 -6.21 33.21
C LEU A 390 0.98 -5.31 33.73
N GLN A 391 1.49 -4.45 32.84
CA GLN A 391 2.37 -3.35 33.20
C GLN A 391 1.80 -2.03 32.68
N THR A 392 2.12 -0.94 33.38
CA THR A 392 1.64 0.40 33.05
C THR A 392 2.75 1.28 32.50
N HIS A 393 2.39 2.16 31.56
CA HIS A 393 3.32 3.06 30.89
C HIS A 393 2.80 4.49 30.92
N GLY A 394 3.70 5.43 31.22
CA GLY A 394 3.39 6.86 31.29
C GLY A 394 2.45 7.22 32.45
N SER A 395 2.17 8.52 32.60
CA SER A 395 1.34 9.04 33.70
C SER A 395 0.07 9.74 33.23
N LYS A 396 0.06 10.34 32.02
CA LYS A 396 -1.10 11.02 31.43
C LYS A 396 -1.03 11.02 29.88
N PRO A 397 -1.83 10.20 29.18
CA PRO A 397 -2.67 9.12 29.70
C PRO A 397 -1.83 7.90 30.15
N ILE A 398 -2.34 7.14 31.13
CA ILE A 398 -1.78 5.82 31.49
C ILE A 398 -2.12 4.84 30.37
N ARG A 399 -1.12 4.08 29.94
CA ARG A 399 -1.25 3.00 28.96
C ARG A 399 -0.91 1.64 29.57
N TYR A 400 -1.43 0.57 28.97
CA TYR A 400 -1.35 -0.80 29.48
C TYR A 400 -0.82 -1.74 28.40
N SER A 401 -0.01 -2.71 28.81
CA SER A 401 0.42 -3.85 27.99
C SER A 401 0.50 -5.09 28.86
N LEU A 402 0.64 -6.28 28.27
CA LEU A 402 1.03 -7.47 29.05
C LEU A 402 2.38 -7.21 29.73
N SER A 403 2.52 -7.71 30.95
CA SER A 403 3.82 -7.82 31.62
C SER A 403 4.61 -9.00 31.05
N ASP A 404 5.87 -9.15 31.44
CA ASP A 404 6.67 -10.33 31.05
C ASP A 404 6.07 -11.64 31.56
N MET A 405 5.44 -11.61 32.74
CA MET A 405 4.69 -12.76 33.25
C MET A 405 3.44 -13.03 32.39
N GLY A 406 2.71 -11.99 32.01
CA GLY A 406 1.55 -12.13 31.12
C GLY A 406 1.93 -12.72 29.75
N ARG A 407 3.05 -12.27 29.16
CA ARG A 407 3.60 -12.84 27.92
C ARG A 407 3.98 -14.30 28.07
N ALA A 408 4.72 -14.64 29.12
CA ALA A 408 5.15 -16.01 29.37
C ALA A 408 3.95 -16.97 29.56
N LEU A 409 2.87 -16.49 30.17
CA LEU A 409 1.66 -17.30 30.39
C LEU A 409 0.81 -17.48 29.14
N PHE A 410 0.69 -16.46 28.29
CA PHE A 410 -0.31 -16.46 27.21
C PHE A 410 0.26 -16.49 25.80
N LEU A 411 1.49 -16.01 25.59
CA LEU A 411 2.09 -15.89 24.25
C LEU A 411 3.20 -16.90 23.98
N ASN A 412 3.65 -17.66 25.00
CA ASN A 412 4.80 -18.58 24.91
C ASN A 412 6.06 -17.92 24.32
N THR A 413 6.25 -16.64 24.67
CA THR A 413 7.41 -15.77 24.35
C THR A 413 7.97 -15.23 25.63
#